data_AF-A0A0F7S9H7-F1
#
_entry.id   AF-A0A0F7S9H7-F1
#
_cell.length_a   1.000
_cell.length_b   1.000
_cell.length_c   1.000
_cell.angle_alpha   90.00
_cell.angle_beta   90.00
_cell.angle_gamma   90.00
#
_symmetry.space_group_name_H-M   'P 1'
#
loop_
_entity.id
_entity.type
_entity.pdbx_description
1 polymer ?
#
loop_
_entity_poly.entity_id
_entity_poly.type
_entity_poly.pdbx_seq_one_letter_code
_entity_poly.pdbx_strand_id
1 'polypeptide(L)'
;LSTPQPGENLRAFYERTKHHWASTALVESEGKLRGKEMRKKGFALADSQYQEYKPILDEIERIRSEAGLDANEAAVTKAGGIGAGSTGVDSRNRR
;
A
#
# COMPACT_ATOMS: atom_id res chain seq x y z
N LEU A 1 4.44 2.94 -4.91
CA LEU A 1 3.82 2.75 -3.57
C LEU A 1 2.37 2.21 -3.63
N SER A 2 1.67 2.28 -4.77
CA SER A 2 0.25 1.86 -4.93
C SER A 2 0.02 0.37 -5.18
N THR A 3 1.07 -0.44 -5.33
CA THR A 3 0.95 -1.89 -5.57
C THR A 3 0.84 -2.64 -4.24
N PRO A 4 -0.20 -3.49 -4.04
CA PRO A 4 -0.27 -4.37 -2.88
C PRO A 4 0.81 -5.47 -2.95
N GLN A 5 1.23 -5.96 -1.78
CA GLN A 5 2.26 -7.00 -1.68
C GLN A 5 1.65 -8.39 -1.49
N PRO A 6 2.32 -9.48 -1.93
CA PRO A 6 1.91 -10.84 -1.58
C PRO A 6 1.88 -11.00 -0.06
N GLY A 7 0.83 -11.62 0.47
CA GLY A 7 0.55 -11.79 1.90
C GLY A 7 -0.03 -10.56 2.59
N GLU A 8 -0.12 -9.40 1.91
CA GLU A 8 -0.68 -8.18 2.48
C GLU A 8 -2.22 -8.21 2.40
N ASN A 9 -2.89 -7.96 3.52
CA ASN A 9 -4.33 -7.76 3.52
C ASN A 9 -4.72 -6.32 3.14
N LEU A 10 -5.96 -6.11 2.69
CA LEU A 10 -6.47 -4.81 2.26
C LEU A 10 -6.26 -3.70 3.31
N ARG A 11 -6.40 -4.01 4.60
CA ARG A 11 -6.20 -3.03 5.68
C ARG A 11 -4.75 -2.57 5.76
N ALA A 12 -3.79 -3.50 5.74
CA ALA A 12 -2.37 -3.18 5.78
C ALA A 12 -1.94 -2.41 4.53
N PHE A 13 -2.41 -2.84 3.36
CA PHE A 13 -2.20 -2.14 2.09
C PHE A 13 -2.71 -0.70 2.17
N TYR A 14 -3.95 -0.49 2.60
CA TYR A 14 -4.54 0.84 2.68
C TYR A 14 -3.80 1.74 3.67
N GLU A 15 -3.45 1.27 4.87
CA GLU A 15 -2.75 2.11 5.85
C GLU A 15 -1.38 2.57 5.33
N ARG A 16 -0.63 1.68 4.68
CA ARG A 16 0.67 2.02 4.06
C ARG A 16 0.53 3.01 2.90
N THR A 17 -0.58 2.94 2.17
CA THR A 17 -0.82 3.72 0.93
C THR A 17 -1.81 4.87 1.10
N LYS A 18 -2.24 5.14 2.33
CA LYS A 18 -3.31 6.09 2.67
C LYS A 18 -3.10 7.48 2.09
N HIS A 19 -1.87 8.00 2.17
CA HIS A 19 -1.54 9.33 1.63
C HIS A 19 -1.65 9.38 0.11
N HIS A 20 -1.25 8.32 -0.58
CA HIS A 20 -1.38 8.22 -2.04
C HIS A 20 -2.87 8.28 -2.42
N TRP A 21 -3.70 7.44 -1.83
CA TRP A 21 -5.13 7.38 -2.16
C TRP A 21 -5.92 8.62 -1.73
N ALA A 22 -5.53 9.30 -0.65
CA ALA A 22 -6.10 10.58 -0.27
C ALA A 22 -5.79 11.67 -1.31
N SER A 23 -4.55 11.72 -1.81
CA SER A 23 -4.15 12.63 -2.89
C SER A 23 -4.87 12.31 -4.20
N THR A 24 -4.94 11.04 -4.59
CA THR A 24 -5.67 10.59 -5.79
C THR A 24 -7.16 10.97 -5.71
N ALA A 25 -7.81 10.73 -4.57
CA ALA A 25 -9.22 11.10 -4.37
C ALA A 25 -9.46 12.62 -4.45
N LEU A 26 -8.51 13.43 -3.96
CA LEU A 26 -8.57 14.88 -4.08
C LEU A 26 -8.48 15.32 -5.56
N VAL A 27 -7.55 14.74 -6.32
CA VAL A 27 -7.35 15.04 -7.74
C VAL A 27 -8.56 14.60 -8.57
N GLU A 28 -9.03 13.36 -8.42
CA GLU A 28 -10.19 12.83 -9.16
C GLU A 28 -11.48 13.61 -8.88
N SER A 29 -11.61 14.17 -7.68
CA SER A 29 -12.76 14.99 -7.33
C SER A 29 -12.60 16.47 -7.66
N GLU A 30 -11.50 16.88 -8.29
CA GLU A 30 -11.17 18.30 -8.55
C GLU A 30 -11.24 19.15 -7.28
N GLY A 31 -10.87 18.57 -6.12
CA GLY A 31 -10.94 19.23 -4.83
C GLY A 31 -12.34 19.39 -4.22
N LYS A 32 -13.39 18.82 -4.85
CA LYS A 32 -14.80 18.91 -4.40
C LYS A 32 -15.08 18.05 -3.17
N LEU A 33 -14.45 16.87 -3.05
CA LEU A 33 -14.62 16.01 -1.89
C LEU A 33 -13.67 16.42 -0.75
N ARG A 34 -14.17 16.42 0.49
CA ARG A 34 -13.42 16.79 1.69
C ARG A 34 -13.73 15.88 2.87
N GLY A 35 -12.88 15.95 3.90
CA GLY A 35 -13.12 15.31 5.20
C GLY A 35 -13.41 13.81 5.09
N LYS A 36 -14.57 13.39 5.59
CA LYS A 36 -15.00 11.99 5.62
C LYS A 36 -15.21 11.41 4.22
N GLU A 37 -15.85 12.16 3.32
CA GLU A 37 -16.14 11.70 1.96
C GLU A 37 -14.86 11.47 1.15
N MET A 38 -13.87 12.36 1.30
CA MET A 38 -12.56 12.18 0.66
C MET A 38 -11.87 10.90 1.14
N ARG A 39 -11.90 10.62 2.45
CA ARG A 39 -11.31 9.38 3.00
C ARG A 39 -12.04 8.13 2.52
N LYS A 40 -13.36 8.18 2.43
CA LYS A 40 -14.20 7.09 1.90
C LYS A 40 -13.87 6.81 0.42
N LYS A 41 -13.79 7.86 -0.40
CA LYS A 41 -13.39 7.74 -1.81
C LYS A 41 -11.97 7.20 -1.95
N GLY A 42 -11.02 7.68 -1.14
CA GLY A 42 -9.65 7.15 -1.12
C GLY A 42 -9.59 5.66 -0.74
N PHE A 43 -10.37 5.22 0.26
CA PHE A 43 -10.47 3.80 0.59
C PHE A 43 -11.06 2.98 -0.56
N ALA A 44 -12.12 3.48 -1.21
CA ALA A 44 -12.74 2.79 -2.34
C ALA A 44 -11.77 2.63 -3.53
N LEU A 45 -10.91 3.62 -3.79
CA LEU A 45 -9.85 3.50 -4.80
C LEU A 45 -8.83 2.43 -4.44
N ALA A 46 -8.41 2.38 -3.17
CA ALA A 46 -7.50 1.36 -2.68
C ALA A 46 -8.11 -0.06 -2.78
N ASP A 47 -9.37 -0.22 -2.39
CA ASP A 47 -10.08 -1.49 -2.48
C ASP A 47 -10.16 -1.96 -3.93
N SER A 48 -10.56 -1.10 -4.86
CA SER A 48 -10.59 -1.42 -6.29
C SER A 48 -9.22 -1.92 -6.81
N GLN A 49 -8.14 -1.21 -6.46
CA GLN A 49 -6.79 -1.61 -6.85
C GLN A 49 -6.37 -2.95 -6.24
N TYR A 50 -6.74 -3.17 -4.97
CA TYR A 50 -6.43 -4.41 -4.27
C TYR A 50 -7.15 -5.61 -4.91
N GLN A 51 -8.45 -5.46 -5.22
CA GLN A 51 -9.21 -6.52 -5.88
C GLN A 51 -8.66 -6.86 -7.27
N GLU A 52 -8.22 -5.85 -8.03
CA GLU A 52 -7.58 -6.06 -9.34
C GLU A 52 -6.30 -6.91 -9.22
N TYR A 53 -5.50 -6.68 -8.19
CA TYR A 53 -4.25 -7.41 -7.96
C TYR A 53 -4.44 -8.74 -7.23
N LYS A 54 -5.56 -8.95 -6.53
CA LYS A 54 -5.77 -10.14 -5.69
C LYS A 54 -5.48 -11.47 -6.40
N PRO A 55 -5.91 -11.71 -7.66
CA PRO A 55 -5.64 -12.98 -8.33
C PRO A 55 -4.14 -13.23 -8.56
N ILE A 56 -3.37 -12.19 -8.90
CA ILE A 56 -1.92 -12.37 -9.14
C ILE A 56 -1.14 -12.53 -7.84
N LEU A 57 -1.60 -11.89 -6.76
CA LEU A 57 -1.01 -12.05 -5.43
C LEU A 57 -1.23 -13.47 -4.90
N ASP A 58 -2.43 -14.01 -5.08
CA ASP A 58 -2.76 -15.40 -4.72
C ASP A 58 -1.90 -16.40 -5.49
N GLU A 59 -1.67 -16.14 -6.78
CA GLU A 59 -0.83 -16.99 -7.61
C GLU A 59 0.64 -16.95 -7.18
N ILE A 60 1.15 -15.78 -6.80
CA ILE A 60 2.51 -15.64 -6.25
C ILE A 60 2.64 -16.42 -4.93
N GLU A 61 1.66 -16.33 -4.05
CA GLU A 61 1.64 -17.10 -2.79
C GLU A 61 1.61 -18.60 -3.06
N ARG A 62 0.78 -19.05 -4.01
CA ARG A 62 0.72 -20.46 -4.43
C ARG A 62 2.09 -20.96 -4.89
N ILE A 63 2.73 -20.25 -5.83
CA ILE A 63 4.06 -20.64 -6.37
C ILE A 63 5.12 -20.68 -5.26
N ARG A 64 5.11 -19.73 -4.32
CA ARG A 64 6.05 -19.69 -3.20
C ARG A 64 5.89 -20.87 -2.25
N SER A 65 4.63 -21.24 -1.95
CA SER A 65 4.32 -22.40 -1.13
C SER A 65 4.77 -23.71 -1.78
N GLU A 66 4.56 -23.85 -3.09
CA GLU A 66 5.00 -25.02 -3.89
C GLU A 66 6.53 -25.13 -3.94
N ALA A 67 7.24 -24.00 -3.95
CA ALA A 67 8.69 -23.97 -3.92
C ALA A 67 9.29 -24.25 -2.52
N GLY A 68 8.47 -24.43 -1.49
CA GLY A 68 8.92 -24.66 -0.11
C GLY A 68 9.65 -23.45 0.50
N LEU A 69 9.39 -22.24 0.00
CA LEU A 69 10.10 -21.00 0.39
C LEU A 69 9.55 -20.36 1.68
N ASP A 70 8.56 -20.96 2.34
CA ASP A 70 7.80 -20.36 3.44
C ASP A 70 8.60 -20.08 4.72
N ALA A 71 9.82 -20.61 4.87
CA ALA A 71 10.61 -20.45 6.10
C ALA A 71 11.64 -19.29 6.07
N ASN A 72 12.07 -18.78 4.91
CA ASN A 72 13.26 -17.92 4.82
C ASN A 72 13.02 -16.46 4.39
N GLU A 73 11.81 -16.05 3.98
CA GLU A 73 11.59 -14.71 3.41
C GLU A 73 10.93 -13.66 4.33
N ALA A 74 10.47 -14.01 5.53
CA ALA A 74 9.93 -13.02 6.48
C ALA A 74 10.94 -11.89 6.84
N ALA A 75 12.23 -12.10 6.57
CA ALA A 75 13.29 -11.12 6.75
C ALA A 75 13.46 -10.15 5.57
N VAL A 76 13.15 -10.55 4.32
CA VAL A 76 13.45 -9.76 3.13
C VAL A 76 12.44 -8.62 2.94
N THR A 77 11.16 -8.85 3.24
CA THR A 77 10.12 -7.81 3.22
C THR A 77 10.22 -6.82 4.38
N LYS A 78 10.89 -7.19 5.48
CA LYS A 78 11.15 -6.29 6.62
C LYS A 78 12.38 -5.40 6.41
N ALA A 79 13.32 -5.81 5.56
CA ALA A 79 14.61 -5.12 5.40
C ALA A 79 14.87 -4.48 4.02
N GLY A 80 14.10 -4.81 2.98
CA GLY A 80 14.44 -4.39 1.62
C GLY A 80 13.24 -4.33 0.68
N GLY A 81 12.23 -3.53 1.02
CA GLY A 81 11.25 -3.11 0.02
C GLY A 81 11.96 -2.30 -1.07
N ILE A 82 12.07 -2.87 -2.27
CA ILE A 82 12.50 -2.18 -3.50
C ILE A 82 11.65 -0.92 -3.63
N GLY A 83 12.23 0.25 -3.30
CA GLY A 83 11.57 1.55 -3.32
C GLY A 83 11.44 2.30 -1.99
N ALA A 84 12.11 1.88 -0.90
CA ALA A 84 12.22 2.69 0.32
C ALA A 84 13.23 3.85 0.19
N GLY A 85 12.94 4.78 -0.73
CA GLY A 85 13.58 6.10 -0.76
C GLY A 85 13.12 6.94 0.43
N SER A 86 13.94 6.97 1.47
CA SER A 86 13.99 7.89 2.61
C SER A 86 12.93 9.01 2.69
N THR A 87 12.00 8.91 3.62
CA THR A 87 11.32 10.09 4.20
C THR A 87 11.35 9.98 5.72
N GLY A 88 12.49 10.36 6.28
CA GLY A 88 12.70 10.44 7.71
C GLY A 88 13.95 11.25 8.01
N VAL A 89 13.93 12.55 7.76
CA VAL A 89 14.79 13.46 8.52
C VAL A 89 13.91 14.43 9.28
N ASP A 90 14.12 14.32 10.59
CA ASP A 90 13.42 14.90 11.70
C ASP A 90 13.56 16.44 11.77
N SER A 91 12.65 17.01 12.54
CA SER A 91 12.53 18.39 13.01
C SER A 91 13.83 19.12 13.43
N ARG A 92 13.84 20.46 13.26
CA ARG A 92 14.25 21.51 14.26
C ARG A 92 14.75 22.82 13.62
N ASN A 93 13.96 23.89 13.72
CA ASN A 93 14.40 25.30 13.85
C ASN A 93 13.17 26.11 14.31
N ARG A 94 12.98 26.67 15.52
CA ARG A 94 13.87 27.30 16.52
C ARG A 94 14.80 28.37 15.96
N ARG A 95 14.22 29.49 15.51
CA ARG A 95 14.66 30.83 15.88
C ARG A 95 13.55 31.84 15.69
#